data_AF-F6VZJ7-F1
#
_entry.id   AF-F6VZJ7-F1
#
_cell.length_a   1.000
_cell.length_b   1.000
_cell.length_c   1.000
_cell.angle_alpha   90.00
_cell.angle_beta   90.00
_cell.angle_gamma   90.00
#
_symmetry.space_group_name_H-M   'P 1'
#
loop_
_entity.id
_entity.type
_entity.pdbx_description
1 polymer ?
#
loop_
_entity_poly.entity_id
_entity_poly.type
_entity_poly.pdbx_seq_one_letter_code
_entity_poly.pdbx_strand_id
1 'polypeptide(L)'
;MIQFIDENEEGETWPQKAWEEVLLKFLSKSLDAIDDEHWTSLAGQSMTSQWPLYDGEERLPYKNFSYKCLGIILRKSTNKEFVESYLATLFTTVQHCNQLEREGAGVCVGYCASSHLDLTLQKLLDFTKLNINKKDSSYLNLFKSDRSLTEVANMKGTVSLCFGYIALFAPTDLITSRIETIIVKTLTPLFKGLKIPAIKVDLVSAVDLIAQSVAPDRLASSESRSKYVFSAREDLLWKLMAYLREAGNKPSKLKSAIFEAAASLIKLEPPMRDEDIASLLTQCITHVIASPPDDATELLQANCSEKLVEL
;
A
#
# COMPACT_ATOMS: atom_id res chain seq x y z
N MET A 1 -14.36 7.05 -22.12
CA MET A 1 -13.11 6.63 -22.79
C MET A 1 -12.86 7.53 -23.98
N ILE A 2 -13.70 7.51 -25.02
CA ILE A 2 -13.59 8.43 -26.18
C ILE A 2 -13.51 9.89 -25.72
N GLN A 3 -14.47 10.34 -24.92
CA GLN A 3 -14.44 11.70 -24.33
C GLN A 3 -13.14 12.03 -23.57
N PHE A 4 -12.54 11.07 -22.85
CA PHE A 4 -11.28 11.33 -22.14
C PHE A 4 -10.12 11.52 -23.12
N ILE A 5 -10.11 10.78 -24.23
CA ILE A 5 -9.11 10.94 -25.28
C ILE A 5 -9.28 12.31 -25.93
N ASP A 6 -10.50 12.64 -26.37
CA ASP A 6 -10.81 13.91 -27.02
C ASP A 6 -10.46 15.12 -26.13
N GLU A 7 -10.68 15.03 -24.82
CA GLU A 7 -10.36 16.11 -23.86
C GLU A 7 -8.86 16.28 -23.59
N ASN A 8 -8.04 15.26 -23.86
CA ASN A 8 -6.62 15.25 -23.44
C ASN A 8 -5.63 15.07 -24.60
N GLU A 9 -6.10 14.85 -25.83
CA GLU A 9 -5.25 14.67 -27.01
C GLU A 9 -4.45 15.93 -27.38
N GLU A 10 -5.02 17.12 -27.13
CA GLU A 10 -4.37 18.42 -27.39
C GLU A 10 -3.57 18.94 -26.17
N GLY A 11 -3.57 18.21 -25.05
CA GLY A 11 -2.90 18.64 -23.82
C GLY A 11 -1.38 18.54 -23.89
N GLU A 12 -0.67 19.44 -23.21
CA GLU A 12 0.81 19.42 -23.12
C GLU A 12 1.35 18.15 -22.43
N THR A 13 0.55 17.54 -21.56
CA THR A 13 0.92 16.31 -20.84
C THR A 13 -0.25 15.35 -20.75
N TRP A 14 0.00 14.06 -21.00
CA TRP A 14 -1.01 13.02 -20.87
C TRP A 14 -1.27 12.66 -19.39
N PRO A 15 -2.51 12.76 -18.88
CA PRO A 15 -2.84 12.42 -17.49
C PRO A 15 -2.91 10.89 -17.27
N GLN A 16 -1.74 10.26 -17.24
CA GLN A 16 -1.58 8.79 -17.24
C GLN A 16 -2.36 8.08 -16.12
N LYS A 17 -2.33 8.60 -14.89
CA LYS A 17 -3.04 7.96 -13.75
C LYS A 17 -4.56 7.96 -13.95
N ALA A 18 -5.13 9.10 -14.35
CA ALA A 18 -6.57 9.21 -14.60
C ALA A 18 -6.97 8.34 -15.80
N TRP A 19 -6.11 8.24 -16.81
CA TRP A 19 -6.34 7.33 -17.94
C TRP A 19 -6.39 5.86 -17.50
N GLU A 20 -5.44 5.42 -16.68
CA GLU A 20 -5.43 4.07 -16.14
C GLU A 20 -6.69 3.76 -15.34
N GLU A 21 -7.20 4.71 -14.55
CA GLU A 21 -8.48 4.55 -13.83
C GLU A 21 -9.67 4.37 -14.78
N VAL A 22 -9.72 5.14 -15.87
CA VAL A 22 -10.74 4.97 -16.92
C VAL A 22 -10.66 3.58 -17.55
N LEU A 23 -9.45 3.09 -17.85
CA LEU A 23 -9.24 1.76 -18.42
C LEU A 23 -9.61 0.63 -17.44
N LEU A 24 -9.25 0.74 -16.16
CA LEU A 24 -9.62 -0.26 -15.15
C LEU A 24 -11.13 -0.30 -14.93
N LYS A 25 -11.80 0.86 -14.94
CA LYS A 25 -13.26 0.96 -14.88
C LYS A 25 -13.91 0.35 -16.11
N PHE A 26 -13.35 0.58 -17.30
CA PHE A 26 -13.81 -0.07 -18.53
C PHE A 26 -13.68 -1.59 -18.44
N LEU A 27 -12.49 -2.11 -18.08
CA LEU A 27 -12.27 -3.55 -17.89
C LEU A 27 -13.29 -4.16 -16.91
N SER A 28 -13.49 -3.51 -15.76
CA SER A 28 -14.46 -3.97 -14.76
C SER A 28 -15.88 -4.04 -15.32
N LYS A 29 -16.32 -3.02 -16.06
CA LYS A 29 -17.66 -3.00 -16.67
C LYS A 29 -17.81 -4.00 -17.82
N SER A 30 -16.75 -4.23 -18.58
CA SER A 30 -16.74 -5.24 -19.65
C SER A 30 -16.87 -6.64 -19.07
N LEU A 31 -16.17 -6.95 -17.98
CA LEU A 31 -16.34 -8.22 -17.26
C LEU A 31 -17.77 -8.38 -16.74
N ASP A 32 -18.36 -7.34 -16.16
CA ASP A 32 -19.75 -7.35 -15.69
C ASP A 32 -20.76 -7.55 -16.83
N ALA A 33 -20.49 -7.02 -18.02
CA ALA A 33 -21.36 -7.17 -19.18
C ALA A 33 -21.26 -8.55 -19.85
N ILE A 34 -20.07 -9.17 -19.77
CA ILE A 34 -19.83 -10.51 -20.31
C ILE A 34 -20.42 -11.58 -19.37
N ASP A 35 -20.30 -11.39 -18.05
CA ASP A 35 -20.88 -12.25 -17.01
C ASP A 35 -20.60 -13.76 -17.22
N ASP A 36 -19.37 -14.08 -17.61
CA ASP A 36 -18.92 -15.45 -17.85
C ASP A 36 -17.59 -15.72 -17.13
N GLU A 37 -17.61 -16.70 -16.21
CA GLU A 37 -16.46 -17.07 -15.38
C GLU A 37 -15.33 -17.67 -16.22
N HIS A 38 -15.66 -18.49 -17.22
CA HIS A 38 -14.64 -19.11 -18.07
C HIS A 38 -13.88 -18.04 -18.86
N TRP A 39 -14.59 -17.07 -19.42
CA TRP A 39 -14.04 -15.91 -20.12
C TRP A 39 -13.20 -15.03 -19.18
N THR A 40 -13.69 -14.77 -17.96
CA THR A 40 -12.97 -14.01 -16.93
C THR A 40 -11.63 -14.67 -16.60
N SER A 41 -11.64 -15.98 -16.37
CA SER A 41 -10.45 -16.79 -16.13
C SER A 41 -9.49 -16.78 -17.33
N LEU A 42 -9.98 -16.88 -18.57
CA LEU A 42 -9.17 -16.79 -19.79
C LEU A 42 -8.55 -15.40 -19.99
N ALA A 43 -9.27 -14.34 -19.64
CA ALA A 43 -8.75 -12.97 -19.71
C ALA A 43 -7.55 -12.79 -18.76
N GLY A 44 -7.64 -13.31 -17.52
CA GLY A 44 -6.51 -13.26 -16.58
C GLY A 44 -5.33 -14.11 -17.02
N GLN A 45 -5.59 -15.32 -17.55
CA GLN A 45 -4.56 -16.16 -18.18
C GLN A 45 -3.82 -15.42 -19.29
N SER A 46 -4.55 -14.82 -20.22
CA SER A 46 -3.99 -14.09 -21.36
C SER A 46 -3.22 -12.84 -20.95
N MET A 47 -3.68 -12.16 -19.90
CA MET A 47 -3.00 -10.98 -19.34
C MET A 47 -1.65 -11.35 -18.74
N THR A 48 -1.63 -12.39 -17.90
CA THR A 48 -0.41 -12.82 -17.20
C THR A 48 0.61 -13.48 -18.12
N SER A 49 0.18 -14.19 -19.17
CA SER A 49 1.09 -14.79 -20.15
C SER A 49 1.93 -13.76 -20.91
N GLN A 50 1.50 -12.49 -20.91
CA GLN A 50 2.21 -11.39 -21.55
C GLN A 50 3.24 -10.71 -20.64
N TRP A 51 3.25 -10.98 -19.33
CA TRP A 51 4.17 -10.32 -18.40
C TRP A 51 5.66 -10.40 -18.80
N PRO A 52 6.18 -11.52 -19.35
CA PRO A 52 7.56 -11.57 -19.83
C PRO A 52 7.88 -10.56 -20.96
N LEU A 53 6.87 -10.13 -21.72
CA LEU A 53 7.04 -9.14 -22.80
C LEU A 53 7.31 -7.73 -22.25
N TYR A 54 6.92 -7.47 -21.01
CA TYR A 54 7.08 -6.19 -20.33
C TYR A 54 8.32 -6.13 -19.43
N ASP A 55 9.21 -7.12 -19.52
CA ASP A 55 10.48 -7.06 -18.81
C ASP A 55 11.36 -5.94 -19.40
N GLY A 56 12.02 -5.20 -18.50
CA GLY A 56 12.84 -4.03 -18.82
C GLY A 56 12.28 -2.73 -18.23
N GLU A 57 13.17 -1.79 -17.91
CA GLU A 57 12.84 -0.56 -17.18
C GLU A 57 11.83 0.33 -17.93
N GLU A 58 11.96 0.45 -19.25
CA GLU A 58 11.07 1.25 -20.09
C GLU A 58 9.63 0.70 -20.16
N ARG A 59 9.47 -0.62 -20.02
CA ARG A 59 8.16 -1.30 -20.16
C ARG A 59 7.49 -1.59 -18.82
N LEU A 60 8.20 -1.32 -17.74
CA LEU A 60 7.74 -1.56 -16.39
C LEU A 60 6.40 -0.90 -16.04
N PRO A 61 6.09 0.33 -16.52
CA PRO A 61 4.77 0.92 -16.31
C PRO A 61 3.63 0.07 -16.89
N TYR A 62 3.83 -0.55 -18.06
CA TYR A 62 2.83 -1.44 -18.67
C TYR A 62 2.67 -2.73 -17.86
N LYS A 63 3.78 -3.30 -17.36
CA LYS A 63 3.74 -4.46 -16.45
C LYS A 63 2.97 -4.12 -15.18
N ASN A 64 3.26 -2.97 -14.57
CA ASN A 64 2.56 -2.49 -13.38
C ASN A 64 1.05 -2.30 -13.64
N PHE A 65 0.67 -1.68 -14.75
CA PHE A 65 -0.72 -1.54 -15.13
C PHE A 65 -1.40 -2.91 -15.33
N SER A 66 -0.71 -3.87 -15.94
CA SER A 66 -1.23 -5.23 -16.10
C SER A 66 -1.47 -5.96 -14.76
N TYR A 67 -0.69 -5.65 -13.70
CA TYR A 67 -0.98 -6.13 -12.34
C TYR A 67 -2.30 -5.57 -11.83
N LYS A 68 -2.57 -4.28 -12.04
CA LYS A 68 -3.85 -3.67 -11.66
C LYS A 68 -5.01 -4.31 -12.42
N CYS A 69 -4.85 -4.57 -13.72
CA CYS A 69 -5.83 -5.29 -14.54
C CYS A 69 -6.10 -6.70 -14.01
N LEU A 70 -5.05 -7.46 -13.66
CA LEU A 70 -5.22 -8.76 -13.01
C LEU A 70 -6.03 -8.62 -11.71
N GLY A 71 -5.74 -7.63 -10.88
CA GLY A 71 -6.51 -7.38 -9.65
C GLY A 71 -8.01 -7.18 -9.90
N ILE A 72 -8.38 -6.44 -10.95
CA ILE A 72 -9.79 -6.25 -11.36
C ILE A 72 -10.41 -7.58 -11.81
N ILE A 73 -9.67 -8.39 -12.57
CA ILE A 73 -10.13 -9.71 -13.02
C ILE A 73 -10.33 -10.65 -11.82
N LEU A 74 -9.36 -10.72 -10.91
CA LEU A 74 -9.45 -11.55 -9.71
C LEU A 74 -10.62 -11.14 -8.82
N ARG A 75 -10.87 -9.83 -8.68
CA ARG A 75 -12.02 -9.30 -7.95
C ARG A 75 -13.37 -9.77 -8.51
N LYS A 76 -13.45 -9.97 -9.83
CA LYS A 76 -14.69 -10.34 -10.55
C LYS A 76 -14.85 -11.85 -10.69
N SER A 77 -13.78 -12.61 -10.51
CA SER A 77 -13.80 -14.07 -10.58
C SER A 77 -14.57 -14.68 -9.41
N THR A 78 -15.44 -15.62 -9.72
CA THR A 78 -16.11 -16.51 -8.75
C THR A 78 -15.33 -17.81 -8.51
N ASN A 79 -14.39 -18.15 -9.40
CA ASN A 79 -13.52 -19.31 -9.29
C ASN A 79 -12.40 -19.07 -8.25
N LYS A 80 -12.47 -19.74 -7.11
CA LYS A 80 -11.52 -19.55 -6.01
C LYS A 80 -10.15 -20.13 -6.34
N GLU A 81 -10.10 -21.30 -6.98
CA GLU A 81 -8.85 -21.96 -7.38
C GLU A 81 -8.06 -21.08 -8.36
N PHE A 82 -8.76 -20.44 -9.29
CA PHE A 82 -8.17 -19.44 -10.18
C PHE A 82 -7.61 -18.26 -9.39
N VAL A 83 -8.40 -17.65 -8.50
CA VAL A 83 -7.95 -16.52 -7.68
C VAL A 83 -6.70 -16.88 -6.87
N GLU A 84 -6.70 -18.04 -6.22
CA GLU A 84 -5.57 -18.54 -5.46
C GLU A 84 -4.32 -18.75 -6.30
N SER A 85 -4.46 -19.37 -7.48
CA SER A 85 -3.36 -19.65 -8.39
C SER A 85 -2.73 -18.36 -8.90
N TYR A 86 -3.53 -17.36 -9.26
CA TYR A 86 -3.04 -16.12 -9.85
C TYR A 86 -2.48 -15.13 -8.82
N LEU A 87 -2.95 -15.18 -7.57
CA LEU A 87 -2.24 -14.53 -6.46
C LEU A 87 -0.85 -15.14 -6.23
N ALA A 88 -0.73 -16.47 -6.30
CA ALA A 88 0.57 -17.14 -6.18
C ALA A 88 1.50 -16.76 -7.36
N THR A 89 0.98 -16.77 -8.59
CA THR A 89 1.70 -16.34 -9.79
C THR A 89 2.17 -14.88 -9.71
N LEU A 90 1.34 -13.98 -9.15
CA LEU A 90 1.75 -12.60 -8.89
C LEU A 90 2.98 -12.57 -7.96
N PHE A 91 2.91 -13.22 -6.80
CA PHE A 91 3.98 -13.19 -5.82
C PHE A 91 5.29 -13.84 -6.29
N THR A 92 5.24 -14.78 -7.22
CA THR A 92 6.45 -15.37 -7.82
C THR A 92 7.01 -14.53 -8.97
N THR A 93 6.19 -13.70 -9.61
CA THR A 93 6.61 -12.87 -10.76
C THR A 93 7.17 -11.51 -10.35
N VAL A 94 6.62 -10.91 -9.30
CA VAL A 94 6.97 -9.54 -8.88
C VAL A 94 8.47 -9.42 -8.58
N GLN A 95 9.11 -8.44 -9.22
CA GLN A 95 10.47 -8.05 -8.89
C GLN A 95 10.48 -7.22 -7.61
N HIS A 96 10.57 -7.89 -6.45
CA HIS A 96 10.47 -7.24 -5.14
C HIS A 96 11.48 -6.10 -4.91
N CYS A 97 12.60 -6.05 -5.64
CA CYS A 97 13.58 -4.96 -5.56
C CYS A 97 13.06 -3.65 -6.18
N ASN A 98 12.08 -3.73 -7.08
CA ASN A 98 11.56 -2.60 -7.82
C ASN A 98 10.33 -1.96 -7.14
N GLN A 99 10.39 -0.66 -6.83
CA GLN A 99 9.30 0.07 -6.17
C GLN A 99 7.98 0.00 -6.94
N LEU A 100 8.03 0.23 -8.26
CA LEU A 100 6.84 0.28 -9.09
C LEU A 100 6.17 -1.09 -9.10
N GLU A 101 6.91 -2.18 -9.22
CA GLU A 101 6.31 -3.52 -9.14
C GLU A 101 5.71 -3.81 -7.77
N ARG A 102 6.35 -3.40 -6.66
CA ARG A 102 5.79 -3.57 -5.31
C ARG A 102 4.45 -2.86 -5.15
N GLU A 103 4.33 -1.61 -5.63
CA GLU A 103 3.09 -0.85 -5.61
C GLU A 103 2.00 -1.50 -6.47
N GLY A 104 2.34 -1.94 -7.69
CA GLY A 104 1.40 -2.63 -8.57
C GLY A 104 0.88 -3.92 -8.00
N ALA A 105 1.77 -4.71 -7.37
CA ALA A 105 1.39 -5.92 -6.64
C ALA A 105 0.44 -5.59 -5.49
N GLY A 106 0.74 -4.54 -4.72
CA GLY A 106 -0.12 -4.04 -3.65
C GLY A 106 -1.53 -3.69 -4.14
N VAL A 107 -1.64 -2.89 -5.19
CA VAL A 107 -2.93 -2.51 -5.78
C VAL A 107 -3.69 -3.73 -6.31
N CYS A 108 -2.98 -4.66 -6.98
CA CYS A 108 -3.57 -5.92 -7.47
C CYS A 108 -4.23 -6.73 -6.34
N VAL A 109 -3.49 -6.98 -5.25
CA VAL A 109 -4.05 -7.72 -4.11
C VAL A 109 -5.14 -6.93 -3.39
N GLY A 110 -5.04 -5.60 -3.35
CA GLY A 110 -6.11 -4.73 -2.85
C GLY A 110 -7.40 -4.94 -3.61
N TYR A 111 -7.36 -4.91 -4.95
CA TYR A 111 -8.54 -5.15 -5.77
C TYR A 111 -9.11 -6.55 -5.51
N CYS A 112 -8.27 -7.58 -5.48
CA CYS A 112 -8.69 -8.94 -5.16
C CYS A 112 -9.38 -9.02 -3.78
N ALA A 113 -8.81 -8.37 -2.75
CA ALA A 113 -9.35 -8.39 -1.40
C ALA A 113 -10.72 -7.72 -1.25
N SER A 114 -11.11 -6.83 -2.17
CA SER A 114 -12.43 -6.22 -2.13
C SER A 114 -13.59 -7.21 -2.33
N SER A 115 -13.34 -8.36 -2.98
CA SER A 115 -14.30 -9.49 -3.09
C SER A 115 -13.84 -10.76 -2.36
N HIS A 116 -12.53 -10.93 -2.14
CA HIS A 116 -11.93 -12.16 -1.62
C HIS A 116 -11.00 -11.89 -0.42
N LEU A 117 -11.46 -11.11 0.56
CA LEU A 117 -10.65 -10.64 1.69
C LEU A 117 -9.87 -11.76 2.40
N ASP A 118 -10.59 -12.73 2.98
CA ASP A 118 -9.96 -13.76 3.83
C ASP A 118 -9.01 -14.66 3.02
N LEU A 119 -9.36 -15.00 1.78
CA LEU A 119 -8.51 -15.77 0.87
C LEU A 119 -7.22 -15.00 0.54
N THR A 120 -7.35 -13.70 0.22
CA THR A 120 -6.20 -12.85 -0.13
C THR A 120 -5.27 -12.67 1.08
N LEU A 121 -5.82 -12.43 2.27
CA LEU A 121 -5.07 -12.36 3.52
C LEU A 121 -4.32 -13.67 3.78
N GLN A 122 -5.00 -14.81 3.64
CA GLN A 122 -4.39 -16.12 3.86
C GLN A 122 -3.20 -16.36 2.93
N LYS A 123 -3.34 -16.08 1.62
CA LYS A 123 -2.23 -16.23 0.67
C LYS A 123 -1.04 -15.32 0.99
N LEU A 124 -1.29 -14.07 1.38
CA LEU A 124 -0.23 -13.14 1.76
C LEU A 124 0.46 -13.57 3.07
N LEU A 125 -0.29 -14.10 4.03
CA LEU A 125 0.26 -14.65 5.28
C LEU A 125 1.13 -15.87 5.01
N ASP A 126 0.69 -16.78 4.16
CA ASP A 126 1.46 -17.96 3.76
C ASP A 126 2.76 -17.55 3.06
N PHE A 127 2.69 -16.60 2.13
CA PHE A 127 3.87 -16.01 1.51
C PHE A 127 4.82 -15.39 2.56
N THR A 128 4.29 -14.61 3.50
CA THR A 128 5.08 -13.97 4.57
C THR A 128 5.76 -15.02 5.46
N LYS A 129 5.04 -16.06 5.85
CA LYS A 129 5.56 -17.15 6.69
C LYS A 129 6.69 -17.91 6.01
N LEU A 130 6.48 -18.28 4.74
CA LEU A 130 7.45 -19.05 3.95
C LEU A 130 8.69 -18.24 3.58
N ASN A 131 8.55 -16.94 3.34
CA ASN A 131 9.61 -16.13 2.73
C ASN A 131 10.30 -15.15 3.68
N ILE A 132 9.64 -14.70 4.75
CA ILE A 132 10.15 -13.65 5.66
C ILE A 132 10.41 -14.21 7.07
N ASN A 133 9.47 -14.98 7.63
CA ASN A 133 9.50 -15.42 9.03
C ASN A 133 10.28 -16.73 9.24
N LYS A 134 11.32 -17.00 8.44
CA LYS A 134 12.17 -18.19 8.62
C LYS A 134 12.99 -18.08 9.91
N LYS A 135 12.38 -18.46 11.03
CA LYS A 135 13.03 -18.85 12.27
C LYS A 135 12.86 -20.36 12.42
N ASP A 136 13.98 -21.08 12.38
CA ASP A 136 14.17 -22.44 12.93
C ASP A 136 13.36 -23.61 12.34
N SER A 137 13.59 -23.94 11.05
CA SER A 137 13.56 -25.35 10.63
C SER A 137 15.00 -25.83 10.39
N SER A 138 15.69 -26.04 11.51
CA SER A 138 16.75 -27.05 11.57
C SER A 138 16.09 -28.42 11.36
N TYR A 139 16.80 -29.35 10.73
CA TYR A 139 16.52 -30.79 10.58
C TYR A 139 16.21 -31.36 9.20
N LEU A 140 15.87 -30.60 8.15
CA LEU A 140 15.85 -31.15 6.77
C LEU A 140 16.36 -30.13 5.73
N ASN A 141 17.69 -30.00 5.64
CA ASN A 141 18.39 -29.14 4.69
C ASN A 141 18.82 -29.90 3.44
N LEU A 142 17.97 -30.00 2.41
CA LEU A 142 18.46 -30.39 1.07
C LEU A 142 18.05 -29.45 -0.07
N PHE A 143 17.16 -28.47 0.15
CA PHE A 143 16.87 -27.42 -0.83
C PHE A 143 16.63 -26.08 -0.12
N LYS A 144 17.69 -25.52 0.48
CA LYS A 144 17.67 -24.15 1.00
C LYS A 144 18.08 -23.19 -0.12
N SER A 145 17.17 -22.31 -0.54
CA SER A 145 17.54 -21.08 -1.23
C SER A 145 18.14 -20.13 -0.20
N ASP A 146 19.45 -19.88 -0.32
CA ASP A 146 20.19 -18.89 0.46
C ASP A 146 19.79 -17.49 -0.06
N ARG A 147 18.78 -16.89 0.58
CA ARG A 147 18.32 -15.54 0.20
C ARG A 147 19.09 -14.50 0.99
N SER A 148 19.56 -13.48 0.29
CA SER A 148 20.23 -12.35 0.89
C SER A 148 19.29 -11.56 1.81
N LEU A 149 19.87 -10.88 2.82
CA LEU A 149 19.12 -9.97 3.69
C LEU A 149 18.40 -8.86 2.90
N THR A 150 18.99 -8.44 1.78
CA THR A 150 18.43 -7.44 0.88
C THR A 150 17.17 -7.96 0.17
N GLU A 151 17.20 -9.18 -0.35
CA GLU A 151 16.01 -9.80 -0.96
C GLU A 151 14.87 -9.96 0.05
N VAL A 152 15.18 -10.40 1.27
CA VAL A 152 14.18 -10.49 2.35
C VAL A 152 13.61 -9.11 2.70
N ALA A 153 14.44 -8.07 2.75
CA ALA A 153 13.96 -6.70 2.99
C ALA A 153 13.06 -6.20 1.85
N ASN A 154 13.41 -6.48 0.60
CA ASN A 154 12.60 -6.16 -0.57
C ASN A 154 11.22 -6.86 -0.54
N MET A 155 11.20 -8.14 -0.15
CA MET A 155 9.95 -8.88 0.08
C MET A 155 9.12 -8.26 1.21
N LYS A 156 9.74 -7.80 2.30
CA LYS A 156 9.04 -7.09 3.38
C LYS A 156 8.37 -5.81 2.87
N GLY A 157 9.00 -5.04 2.00
CA GLY A 157 8.37 -3.86 1.38
C GLY A 157 7.12 -4.24 0.58
N THR A 158 7.23 -5.29 -0.23
CA THR A 158 6.09 -5.80 -1.03
C THR A 158 4.94 -6.22 -0.12
N VAL A 159 5.24 -7.05 0.88
CA VAL A 159 4.25 -7.54 1.85
C VAL A 159 3.60 -6.39 2.61
N SER A 160 4.37 -5.36 2.96
CA SER A 160 3.86 -4.19 3.66
C SER A 160 2.81 -3.45 2.82
N LEU A 161 3.16 -3.10 1.58
CA LEU A 161 2.22 -2.45 0.66
C LEU A 161 0.98 -3.32 0.40
N CYS A 162 1.16 -4.62 0.16
CA CYS A 162 0.06 -5.55 -0.01
C CYS A 162 -0.92 -5.52 1.17
N PHE A 163 -0.43 -5.56 2.41
CA PHE A 163 -1.28 -5.45 3.60
C PHE A 163 -2.00 -4.09 3.69
N GLY A 164 -1.31 -2.99 3.36
CA GLY A 164 -1.91 -1.66 3.32
C GLY A 164 -3.05 -1.55 2.31
N TYR A 165 -2.83 -2.00 1.07
CA TYR A 165 -3.86 -1.98 0.03
C TYR A 165 -5.01 -2.95 0.29
N ILE A 166 -4.75 -4.12 0.89
CA ILE A 166 -5.80 -5.02 1.37
C ILE A 166 -6.69 -4.27 2.39
N ALA A 167 -6.09 -3.58 3.36
CA ALA A 167 -6.85 -2.80 4.34
C ALA A 167 -7.71 -1.72 3.66
N LEU A 168 -7.10 -0.94 2.76
CA LEU A 168 -7.79 0.18 2.10
C LEU A 168 -8.94 -0.28 1.20
N PHE A 169 -8.82 -1.40 0.49
CA PHE A 169 -9.81 -1.82 -0.53
C PHE A 169 -10.81 -2.85 -0.02
N ALA A 170 -10.55 -3.49 1.12
CA ALA A 170 -11.47 -4.46 1.71
C ALA A 170 -12.82 -3.84 2.11
N PRO A 171 -13.92 -4.61 2.08
CA PRO A 171 -15.22 -4.14 2.55
C PRO A 171 -15.16 -3.67 4.01
N THR A 172 -15.73 -2.49 4.29
CA THR A 172 -15.70 -1.84 5.60
C THR A 172 -16.27 -2.72 6.72
N ASP A 173 -17.28 -3.53 6.40
CA ASP A 173 -17.97 -4.40 7.37
C ASP A 173 -17.14 -5.62 7.78
N LEU A 174 -16.12 -5.98 6.99
CA LEU A 174 -15.27 -7.14 7.26
C LEU A 174 -13.91 -6.72 7.84
N ILE A 175 -13.33 -5.65 7.30
CA ILE A 175 -11.93 -5.31 7.53
C ILE A 175 -11.61 -4.91 8.97
N THR A 176 -12.55 -4.26 9.66
CA THR A 176 -12.40 -3.81 11.05
C THR A 176 -11.97 -4.93 11.99
N SER A 177 -12.52 -6.14 11.80
CA SER A 177 -12.18 -7.34 12.60
C SER A 177 -10.81 -7.96 12.29
N ARG A 178 -10.19 -7.60 11.16
CA ARG A 178 -8.93 -8.17 10.65
C ARG A 178 -7.73 -7.26 10.82
N ILE A 179 -7.94 -5.94 10.86
CA ILE A 179 -6.85 -4.95 10.88
C ILE A 179 -5.89 -5.22 12.03
N GLU A 180 -6.37 -5.25 13.28
CA GLU A 180 -5.45 -5.41 14.40
C GLU A 180 -5.01 -6.86 14.61
N THR A 181 -5.95 -7.79 14.41
CA THR A 181 -5.74 -9.22 14.69
C THR A 181 -4.81 -9.90 13.68
N ILE A 182 -4.79 -9.43 12.44
CA ILE A 182 -3.99 -9.99 11.35
C ILE A 182 -2.99 -8.97 10.81
N ILE A 183 -3.46 -7.82 10.32
CA ILE A 183 -2.64 -6.91 9.52
C ILE A 183 -1.55 -6.23 10.38
N VAL A 184 -1.96 -5.45 11.39
CA VAL A 184 -1.05 -4.76 12.30
C VAL A 184 -0.16 -5.74 13.06
N LYS A 185 -0.73 -6.87 13.51
CA LYS A 185 0.03 -7.93 14.17
C LYS A 185 1.17 -8.47 13.30
N THR A 186 0.94 -8.59 11.99
CA THR A 186 1.94 -9.09 11.03
C THR A 186 2.96 -8.02 10.64
N LEU A 187 2.54 -6.76 10.50
CA LEU A 187 3.44 -5.65 10.14
C LEU A 187 4.33 -5.18 11.29
N THR A 188 3.84 -5.24 12.53
CA THR A 188 4.55 -4.72 13.71
C THR A 188 5.98 -5.26 13.87
N PRO A 189 6.24 -6.58 13.73
CA PRO A 189 7.60 -7.11 13.75
C PRO A 189 8.50 -6.61 12.61
N LEU A 190 7.94 -6.21 11.47
CA LEU A 190 8.71 -5.79 10.29
C LEU A 190 9.44 -4.46 10.51
N PHE A 191 8.97 -3.62 11.43
CA PHE A 191 9.63 -2.36 11.77
C PHE A 191 11.06 -2.55 12.31
N LYS A 192 11.37 -3.73 12.86
CA LYS A 192 12.66 -4.01 13.51
C LYS A 192 13.74 -4.33 12.48
N GLY A 193 14.88 -3.63 12.59
CA GLY A 193 16.10 -3.96 11.85
C GLY A 193 16.07 -3.66 10.35
N LEU A 194 15.06 -2.94 9.85
CA LEU A 194 15.04 -2.46 8.46
C LEU A 194 16.04 -1.32 8.28
N LYS A 195 17.01 -1.52 7.38
CA LYS A 195 18.04 -0.52 7.06
C LYS A 195 17.81 0.18 5.72
N ILE A 196 17.03 -0.40 4.82
CA ILE A 196 16.81 0.12 3.47
C ILE A 196 15.74 1.22 3.53
N PRO A 197 16.07 2.50 3.23
CA PRO A 197 15.11 3.61 3.36
C PRO A 197 13.86 3.43 2.51
N ALA A 198 13.99 2.94 1.27
CA ALA A 198 12.84 2.68 0.40
C ALA A 198 11.84 1.69 1.01
N ILE A 199 12.32 0.65 1.69
CA ILE A 199 11.47 -0.33 2.36
C ILE A 199 10.83 0.24 3.63
N LYS A 200 11.50 1.18 4.31
CA LYS A 200 10.87 1.94 5.40
C LYS A 200 9.72 2.79 4.87
N VAL A 201 9.88 3.43 3.70
CA VAL A 201 8.78 4.18 3.05
C VAL A 201 7.60 3.25 2.80
N ASP A 202 7.82 2.08 2.19
CA ASP A 202 6.74 1.11 1.92
C ASP A 202 5.97 0.70 3.18
N LEU A 203 6.68 0.46 4.28
CA LEU A 203 6.08 0.10 5.55
C LEU A 203 5.28 1.27 6.16
N VAL A 204 5.77 2.50 6.02
CA VAL A 204 5.07 3.71 6.46
C VAL A 204 3.84 4.00 5.60
N SER A 205 3.95 3.87 4.28
CA SER A 205 2.80 3.97 3.35
C SER A 205 1.74 2.92 3.68
N ALA A 206 2.13 1.70 4.06
CA ALA A 206 1.17 0.70 4.51
C ALA A 206 0.40 1.13 5.77
N VAL A 207 1.07 1.79 6.73
CA VAL A 207 0.42 2.36 7.93
C VAL A 207 -0.57 3.44 7.55
N ASP A 208 -0.20 4.33 6.62
CA ASP A 208 -1.09 5.37 6.13
C ASP A 208 -2.35 4.79 5.48
N LEU A 209 -2.20 3.80 4.60
CA LEU A 209 -3.31 3.08 3.97
C LEU A 209 -4.22 2.39 5.01
N ILE A 210 -3.64 1.81 6.07
CA ILE A 210 -4.40 1.24 7.18
C ILE A 210 -5.18 2.32 7.93
N ALA A 211 -4.56 3.46 8.24
CA ALA A 211 -5.23 4.57 8.89
C ALA A 211 -6.42 5.08 8.05
N GLN A 212 -6.21 5.30 6.75
CA GLN A 212 -7.28 5.67 5.81
C GLN A 212 -8.40 4.61 5.76
N SER A 213 -8.07 3.32 5.88
CA SER A 213 -9.08 2.25 5.88
C SER A 213 -10.04 2.29 7.07
N VAL A 214 -9.63 2.92 8.18
CA VAL A 214 -10.44 3.06 9.40
C VAL A 214 -10.82 4.51 9.69
N ALA A 215 -10.64 5.39 8.69
CA ALA A 215 -11.01 6.78 8.83
C ALA A 215 -12.52 6.94 9.05
N PRO A 216 -12.96 7.88 9.91
CA PRO A 216 -14.37 8.00 10.30
C PRO A 216 -15.34 8.26 9.14
N ASP A 217 -14.87 8.95 8.10
CA ASP A 217 -15.60 9.21 6.85
C ASP A 217 -15.81 7.94 6.03
N ARG A 218 -14.80 7.08 5.93
CA ARG A 218 -14.90 5.78 5.25
C ARG A 218 -15.81 4.82 6.01
N LEU A 219 -15.72 4.80 7.34
CA LEU A 219 -16.57 3.94 8.16
C LEU A 219 -18.00 4.48 8.30
N ALA A 220 -18.28 5.72 7.88
CA ALA A 220 -19.59 6.36 8.05
C ALA A 220 -20.74 5.66 7.32
N SER A 221 -20.45 4.92 6.25
CA SER A 221 -21.44 4.12 5.52
C SER A 221 -21.75 2.78 6.17
N SER A 222 -21.00 2.38 7.21
CA SER A 222 -21.20 1.12 7.93
C SER A 222 -21.91 1.36 9.25
N GLU A 223 -22.69 0.38 9.73
CA GLU A 223 -23.24 0.36 11.09
C GLU A 223 -22.13 0.41 12.18
N SER A 224 -20.86 0.28 11.77
CA SER A 224 -19.69 0.23 12.65
C SER A 224 -19.08 1.60 13.00
N ARG A 225 -19.56 2.71 12.42
CA ARG A 225 -18.98 4.06 12.63
C ARG A 225 -18.76 4.41 14.10
N SER A 226 -19.72 4.11 14.97
CA SER A 226 -19.71 4.56 16.37
C SER A 226 -19.02 3.59 17.35
N LYS A 227 -18.40 2.50 16.86
CA LYS A 227 -17.86 1.44 17.72
C LYS A 227 -16.41 1.09 17.45
N TYR A 228 -15.88 1.42 16.27
CA TYR A 228 -14.53 1.04 15.93
C TYR A 228 -13.51 1.98 16.58
N VAL A 229 -12.67 1.41 17.45
CA VAL A 229 -11.55 2.11 18.09
C VAL A 229 -10.26 1.46 17.62
N PHE A 230 -9.41 2.26 16.98
CA PHE A 230 -8.11 1.78 16.51
C PHE A 230 -7.07 1.85 17.63
N SER A 231 -6.98 0.77 18.40
CA SER A 231 -6.14 0.65 19.60
C SER A 231 -4.65 0.63 19.29
N ALA A 232 -4.26 0.21 18.09
CA ALA A 232 -2.86 0.20 17.65
C ALA A 232 -2.29 1.58 17.30
N ARG A 233 -3.10 2.65 17.29
CA ARG A 233 -2.71 3.99 16.85
C ARG A 233 -1.44 4.51 17.52
N GLU A 234 -1.40 4.49 18.85
CA GLU A 234 -0.27 5.06 19.62
C GLU A 234 1.03 4.28 19.38
N ASP A 235 0.95 2.97 19.32
CA ASP A 235 2.09 2.09 19.06
C ASP A 235 2.68 2.30 17.65
N LEU A 236 1.81 2.53 16.65
CA LEU A 236 2.23 2.88 15.29
C LEU A 236 2.83 4.29 15.23
N LEU A 237 2.21 5.30 15.84
CA LEU A 237 2.77 6.64 15.93
C LEU A 237 4.16 6.63 16.57
N TRP A 238 4.33 5.88 17.66
CA TRP A 238 5.63 5.74 18.32
C TRP A 238 6.70 5.16 17.38
N LYS A 239 6.35 4.15 16.57
CA LYS A 239 7.26 3.57 15.56
C LYS A 239 7.60 4.55 14.45
N LEU A 240 6.62 5.31 13.95
CA LEU A 240 6.84 6.36 12.96
C LEU A 240 7.81 7.42 13.50
N MET A 241 7.62 7.86 14.75
CA MET A 241 8.51 8.83 15.40
C MET A 241 9.91 8.25 15.68
N ALA A 242 10.04 6.95 15.89
CA ALA A 242 11.35 6.30 15.96
C ALA A 242 12.08 6.37 14.61
N TYR A 243 11.40 6.07 13.50
CA TYR A 243 11.96 6.24 12.16
C TYR A 243 12.29 7.70 11.82
N LEU A 244 11.49 8.64 12.29
CA LEU A 244 11.76 10.07 12.11
C LEU A 244 13.04 10.49 12.84
N ARG A 245 13.26 10.01 14.06
CA ARG A 245 14.48 10.27 14.85
C ARG A 245 15.73 9.65 14.22
N GLU A 246 15.59 8.48 13.61
CA GLU A 246 16.66 7.85 12.83
C GLU A 246 16.91 8.56 11.50
N ALA A 247 15.88 9.24 10.96
CA ALA A 247 16.03 10.04 9.76
C ALA A 247 16.84 11.30 10.09
N GLY A 248 18.01 11.43 9.46
CA GLY A 248 18.87 12.60 9.64
C GLY A 248 18.16 13.91 9.28
N ASN A 249 18.87 15.04 9.43
CA ASN A 249 18.25 16.35 9.34
C ASN A 249 17.79 16.76 7.93
N LYS A 250 18.25 16.09 6.87
CA LYS A 250 17.87 16.45 5.48
C LYS A 250 16.42 16.04 5.14
N PRO A 251 15.76 16.74 4.19
CA PRO A 251 14.50 16.28 3.61
C PRO A 251 14.67 14.90 2.98
N SER A 252 13.65 14.04 3.09
CA SER A 252 13.65 12.72 2.45
C SER A 252 12.24 12.20 2.26
N LYS A 253 12.05 11.30 1.28
CA LYS A 253 10.76 10.62 1.04
C LYS A 253 10.22 9.92 2.28
N LEU A 254 11.11 9.41 3.14
CA LEU A 254 10.73 8.78 4.40
C LEU A 254 10.08 9.77 5.37
N LYS A 255 10.60 10.99 5.49
CA LYS A 255 10.00 12.02 6.34
C LYS A 255 8.61 12.42 5.83
N SER A 256 8.47 12.67 4.52
CA SER A 256 7.18 13.00 3.92
C SER A 256 6.13 11.91 4.18
N ALA A 257 6.48 10.65 3.92
CA ALA A 257 5.60 9.52 4.20
C ALA A 257 5.23 9.41 5.69
N ILE A 258 6.18 9.68 6.60
CA ILE A 258 5.91 9.67 8.05
C ILE A 258 4.91 10.77 8.42
N PHE A 259 5.06 11.97 7.88
CA PHE A 259 4.15 13.08 8.15
C PHE A 259 2.74 12.80 7.64
N GLU A 260 2.62 12.25 6.43
CA GLU A 260 1.33 11.81 5.86
C GLU A 260 0.67 10.75 6.74
N ALA A 261 1.39 9.67 7.06
CA ALA A 261 0.87 8.59 7.90
C ALA A 261 0.48 9.08 9.31
N ALA A 262 1.29 9.94 9.93
CA ALA A 262 0.98 10.52 11.23
C ALA A 262 -0.27 11.41 11.18
N ALA A 263 -0.41 12.24 10.13
CA ALA A 263 -1.58 13.07 9.94
C ALA A 263 -2.86 12.23 9.78
N SER A 264 -2.80 11.12 9.03
CA SER A 264 -3.91 10.18 8.91
C SER A 264 -4.27 9.52 10.24
N LEU A 265 -3.27 9.10 11.03
CA LEU A 265 -3.48 8.46 12.34
C LEU A 265 -4.08 9.42 13.38
N ILE A 266 -3.67 10.70 13.39
CA ILE A 266 -4.18 11.71 14.34
C ILE A 266 -5.67 11.98 14.13
N LYS A 267 -6.17 11.88 12.89
CA LYS A 267 -7.58 12.12 12.53
C LYS A 267 -8.53 10.97 12.93
N LEU A 268 -8.00 9.87 13.47
CA LEU A 268 -8.81 8.71 13.84
C LEU A 268 -9.56 8.91 15.17
N GLU A 269 -10.64 8.16 15.33
CA GLU A 269 -11.43 8.12 16.56
C GLU A 269 -10.90 7.05 17.54
N PRO A 270 -10.93 7.30 18.86
CA PRO A 270 -11.33 8.54 19.54
C PRO A 270 -10.29 9.67 19.36
N PRO A 271 -10.63 10.96 19.47
CA PRO A 271 -9.65 12.04 19.31
C PRO A 271 -8.49 11.90 20.30
N MET A 272 -7.29 12.25 19.85
CA MET A 272 -6.11 12.33 20.72
C MET A 272 -6.22 13.56 21.62
N ARG A 273 -5.52 13.54 22.76
CA ARG A 273 -5.43 14.73 23.63
C ARG A 273 -4.58 15.79 22.94
N ASP A 274 -4.96 17.06 23.11
CA ASP A 274 -4.25 18.20 22.50
C ASP A 274 -2.77 18.25 22.90
N GLU A 275 -2.43 17.84 24.13
CA GLU A 275 -1.06 17.74 24.61
C GLU A 275 -0.22 16.74 23.82
N ASP A 276 -0.80 15.58 23.48
CA ASP A 276 -0.12 14.53 22.70
C ASP A 276 0.06 14.98 21.26
N ILE A 277 -0.95 15.64 20.68
CA ILE A 277 -0.88 16.24 19.34
C ILE A 277 0.21 17.32 19.30
N ALA A 278 0.24 18.23 20.26
CA ALA A 278 1.26 19.28 20.35
C ALA A 278 2.68 18.70 20.46
N SER A 279 2.86 17.63 21.24
CA SER A 279 4.13 16.91 21.36
C SER A 279 4.58 16.26 20.05
N LEU A 280 3.66 15.63 19.30
CA LEU A 280 3.94 15.07 17.98
C LEU A 280 4.30 16.14 16.96
N LEU A 281 3.51 17.23 16.90
CA LEU A 281 3.76 18.35 16.00
C LEU A 281 5.11 19.00 16.28
N THR A 282 5.47 19.19 17.55
CA THR A 282 6.77 19.74 17.94
C THR A 282 7.93 18.86 17.44
N GLN A 283 7.81 17.53 17.58
CA GLN A 283 8.80 16.60 17.03
C GLN A 283 8.89 16.71 15.50
N CYS A 284 7.76 16.70 14.79
CA CYS A 284 7.73 16.83 13.33
C CYS A 284 8.36 18.15 12.85
N ILE A 285 7.96 19.28 13.45
CA ILE A 285 8.46 20.62 13.12
C ILE A 285 9.97 20.73 13.35
N THR A 286 10.47 20.21 14.48
CA THR A 286 11.92 20.21 14.77
C THR A 286 12.71 19.54 13.66
N HIS A 287 12.21 18.43 13.11
CA HIS A 287 12.87 17.70 12.02
C HIS A 287 12.71 18.36 10.63
N VAL A 288 11.74 19.27 10.46
CA VAL A 288 11.56 20.10 9.26
C VAL A 288 12.45 21.34 9.34
N ILE A 289 12.45 22.06 10.46
CA ILE A 289 13.26 23.28 10.64
C ILE A 289 14.75 22.97 10.68
N ALA A 290 15.15 21.82 11.23
CA ALA A 290 16.54 21.37 11.20
C ALA A 290 17.03 20.99 9.78
N SER A 291 16.15 20.93 8.77
CA SER A 291 16.56 20.80 7.37
C SER A 291 17.11 22.13 6.87
N PRO A 292 18.30 22.17 6.23
CA PRO A 292 18.77 23.40 5.59
C PRO A 292 17.73 23.85 4.55
N PRO A 293 17.48 25.16 4.40
CA PRO A 293 16.55 25.65 3.40
C PRO A 293 17.07 25.30 2.00
N ASP A 294 16.26 24.61 1.19
CA ASP A 294 16.32 24.71 -0.27
C ASP A 294 15.58 26.01 -0.68
N ASP A 295 15.90 26.58 -1.84
CA ASP A 295 15.30 27.84 -2.32
C ASP A 295 13.75 27.82 -2.39
N ALA A 296 13.12 26.63 -2.42
CA ALA A 296 11.67 26.45 -2.36
C ALA A 296 11.07 26.57 -0.93
N THR A 297 11.89 26.47 0.11
CA THR A 297 11.47 26.45 1.53
C THR A 297 11.23 27.86 2.07
N GLU A 298 11.84 28.90 1.48
CA GLU A 298 11.59 30.30 1.85
C GLU A 298 10.15 30.72 1.54
N LEU A 299 9.57 30.23 0.44
CA LEU A 299 8.18 30.52 0.06
C LEU A 299 7.14 29.81 0.96
N LEU A 300 7.48 28.64 1.50
CA LEU A 300 6.64 27.91 2.44
C LEU A 300 6.73 28.48 3.87
N GLN A 301 7.91 28.95 4.28
CA GLN A 301 8.10 29.63 5.56
C GLN A 301 7.39 31.00 5.61
N ALA A 302 7.35 31.73 4.49
CA ALA A 302 6.57 32.96 4.37
C ALA A 302 5.05 32.71 4.47
N ASN A 303 4.53 31.66 3.82
CA ASN A 303 3.10 31.36 3.83
C ASN A 303 2.58 30.69 5.13
N CYS A 304 3.45 29.99 5.88
CA CYS A 304 3.07 29.41 7.18
C CYS A 304 3.03 30.46 8.30
N SER A 305 3.84 31.52 8.22
CA SER A 305 3.90 32.56 9.24
C SER A 305 2.69 33.49 9.19
N GLU A 306 2.11 33.76 8.01
CA GLU A 306 0.88 34.55 7.89
C GLU A 306 -0.36 33.80 8.42
N LYS A 307 -0.45 32.49 8.22
CA LYS A 307 -1.63 31.69 8.63
C LYS A 307 -1.70 31.35 10.13
N LEU A 308 -0.62 31.54 10.87
CA LEU A 308 -0.58 31.31 12.32
C LEU A 308 -0.93 32.56 13.15
N VAL A 309 -1.08 33.72 12.52
CA VAL A 309 -1.48 34.97 13.20
C VAL A 309 -3.00 35.20 13.16
N GLU A 310 -3.74 34.40 12.38
CA GLU A 310 -5.21 34.49 12.24
C GLU A 310 -5.98 33.34 12.94
N LEU A 311 -5.34 32.59 13.84
CA LEU A 311 -5.98 31.65 14.78
C LEU A 311 -5.77 32.16 16.22
#